data_AF-A0A3Q0J6C7-F1
#
_entry.id   AF-A0A3Q0J6C7-F1
#
_cell.length_a   1.000
_cell.length_b   1.000
_cell.length_c   1.000
_cell.angle_alpha   90.00
_cell.angle_beta   90.00
_cell.angle_gamma   90.00
#
_symmetry.space_group_name_H-M   'P 1'
#
loop_
_entity.id
_entity.type
_entity.pdbx_description
1 polymer ?
#
loop_
_entity_poly.entity_id
_entity_poly.type
_entity_poly.pdbx_seq_one_letter_code
_entity_poly.pdbx_strand_id
1 'polypeptide(L)'
;MAKEEELSELFQQIENLLLVESKQDPPSDPYRSKYKAKDLLEKLKTQLQSLHDNANKRDAMLAHVWLQLGIISVDTDEIKQGEDSFNTTIDLIKSKELTPEYIITCVSAYNNLGLVWSQRTEWQRAFDYFGEAEKYYKEFSESKMEPIDPTTLFTSKTSEEKVLALEKLYTLTLYYLAQCYIHKGDAIKSAVCCHTTLKRQLEINDYNNSEWSLNMATLSQVCLENNAFHLARECLTIASKIYADYEPILNEVKSTDETKYEQE
;
A
#
# COMPACT_ATOMS: atom_id res chain seq x y z
N MET A 1 28.34 -14.02 2.20
CA MET A 1 27.92 -15.09 3.14
C MET A 1 27.73 -14.57 4.55
N ALA A 2 28.71 -14.54 5.47
CA ALA A 2 28.42 -14.17 6.89
C ALA A 2 27.76 -12.79 7.09
N LYS A 3 28.18 -11.76 6.32
CA LYS A 3 27.55 -10.44 6.36
C LYS A 3 26.14 -10.39 5.76
N GLU A 4 25.87 -11.20 4.73
CA GLU A 4 24.54 -11.23 4.10
C GLU A 4 23.53 -11.96 4.98
N GLU A 5 23.99 -12.98 5.69
CA GLU A 5 23.19 -13.70 6.70
C GLU A 5 22.83 -12.78 7.86
N GLU A 6 23.77 -11.97 8.36
CA GLU A 6 23.49 -10.95 9.39
C GLU A 6 22.45 -9.92 8.93
N LEU A 7 22.54 -9.42 7.69
CA LEU A 7 21.55 -8.48 7.13
C LEU A 7 20.17 -9.13 7.00
N SER A 8 20.13 -10.39 6.57
CA SER A 8 18.88 -11.16 6.44
C SER A 8 18.21 -11.38 7.80
N GLU A 9 18.99 -11.77 8.82
CA GLU A 9 18.47 -11.97 10.19
C GLU A 9 17.94 -10.67 10.78
N LEU A 10 18.69 -9.58 10.62
CA LEU A 10 18.28 -8.26 11.09
C LEU A 10 16.98 -7.80 10.43
N PHE A 11 16.86 -7.99 9.11
CA PHE A 11 15.64 -7.65 8.37
C PHE A 11 14.45 -8.51 8.79
N GLN A 12 14.65 -9.82 9.01
CA GLN A 12 13.57 -10.70 9.46
C GLN A 12 13.05 -10.32 10.87
N GLN A 13 13.94 -9.84 11.75
CA GLN A 13 13.52 -9.29 13.06
C GLN A 13 12.70 -8.02 12.89
N ILE A 14 13.09 -7.13 11.98
CA ILE A 14 12.33 -5.91 11.65
C ILE A 14 10.93 -6.29 11.13
N GLU A 15 10.82 -7.24 10.20
CA GLU A 15 9.53 -7.69 9.68
C GLU A 15 8.64 -8.29 10.78
N ASN A 16 9.21 -9.08 11.69
CA ASN A 16 8.45 -9.62 12.83
C ASN A 16 7.90 -8.50 13.73
N LEU A 17 8.72 -7.49 14.04
CA LEU A 17 8.30 -6.34 14.83
C LEU A 17 7.15 -5.58 14.14
N LEU A 18 7.26 -5.35 12.84
CA LEU A 18 6.29 -4.54 12.09
C LEU A 18 4.98 -5.28 11.79
N LEU A 19 5.03 -6.59 11.48
CA LEU A 19 3.88 -7.35 11.01
C LEU A 19 3.16 -8.15 12.10
N VAL A 20 3.87 -8.50 13.18
CA VAL A 20 3.37 -9.37 14.26
C VAL A 20 3.30 -8.62 15.58
N GLU A 21 4.44 -8.14 16.11
CA GLU A 21 4.48 -7.57 17.46
C GLU A 21 3.73 -6.22 17.56
N SER A 22 3.78 -5.40 16.51
CA SER A 22 3.08 -4.10 16.47
C SER A 22 1.57 -4.20 16.71
N LYS A 23 0.94 -5.32 16.32
CA LYS A 23 -0.49 -5.59 16.53
C LYS A 23 -0.82 -5.89 17.99
N GLN A 24 0.19 -6.16 18.81
CA GLN A 24 0.09 -6.55 20.21
C GLN A 24 0.68 -5.47 21.14
N ASP A 25 1.07 -4.31 20.61
CA ASP A 25 1.58 -3.21 21.42
C ASP A 25 0.51 -2.78 22.45
N PRO A 26 0.87 -2.63 23.73
CA PRO A 26 -0.10 -2.31 24.77
C PRO A 26 -0.61 -0.86 24.58
N PRO A 27 -1.87 -0.56 24.91
CA PRO A 27 -2.40 0.80 24.80
C PRO A 27 -1.63 1.85 25.63
N SER A 28 -0.95 1.41 26.69
CA SER A 28 -0.11 2.26 27.54
C SER A 28 1.23 2.64 26.91
N ASP A 29 1.66 1.95 25.86
CA ASP A 29 2.93 2.16 25.15
C ASP A 29 2.73 1.91 23.64
N PRO A 30 1.97 2.79 22.96
CA PRO A 30 1.64 2.63 21.55
C PRO A 30 2.90 2.74 20.68
N TYR A 31 2.94 1.97 19.59
CA TYR A 31 4.03 1.95 18.61
C TYR A 31 5.39 1.48 19.14
N ARG A 32 5.45 0.88 20.34
CA ARG A 32 6.66 0.32 20.93
C ARG A 32 7.45 -0.54 19.94
N SER A 33 6.77 -1.41 19.20
CA SER A 33 7.42 -2.29 18.22
C SER A 33 7.94 -1.52 17.01
N LYS A 34 7.25 -0.45 16.58
CA LYS A 34 7.71 0.41 15.48
C LYS A 34 8.96 1.22 15.84
N TYR A 35 9.05 1.74 17.07
CA TYR A 35 10.27 2.41 17.52
C TYR A 35 11.48 1.46 17.57
N LYS A 36 11.30 0.24 18.08
CA LYS A 36 12.35 -0.79 18.01
C LYS A 36 12.76 -1.12 16.57
N ALA A 37 11.78 -1.25 15.67
CA ALA A 37 12.04 -1.49 14.26
C ALA A 37 12.82 -0.32 13.61
N LYS A 38 12.50 0.93 13.97
CA LYS A 38 13.23 2.13 13.54
C LYS A 38 14.71 2.06 13.92
N ASP A 39 15.03 1.70 15.16
CA ASP A 39 16.42 1.55 15.63
C ASP A 39 17.19 0.47 14.84
N LEU A 40 16.54 -0.67 14.58
CA LEU A 40 17.15 -1.74 13.78
C LEU A 40 17.31 -1.36 12.30
N LEU A 41 16.37 -0.60 11.73
CA LEU A 41 16.47 -0.05 10.37
C LEU A 41 17.61 0.96 10.25
N GLU A 42 17.83 1.81 11.26
CA GLU A 42 18.98 2.73 11.33
C GLU A 42 20.32 1.99 11.36
N LYS A 43 20.39 0.90 12.14
CA LYS A 43 21.55 -0.01 12.14
C LYS A 43 21.75 -0.66 10.78
N LEU A 44 20.69 -1.20 10.18
CA LEU A 44 20.71 -1.86 8.87
C LEU A 44 21.16 -0.89 7.77
N LYS A 45 20.64 0.34 7.78
CA LYS A 45 21.05 1.44 6.88
C LYS A 45 22.56 1.68 6.94
N THR A 46 23.10 1.81 8.15
CA THR A 46 24.54 2.05 8.36
C THR A 46 25.38 0.87 7.84
N GLN A 47 24.94 -0.37 8.10
CA GLN A 47 25.60 -1.56 7.57
C GLN A 47 25.59 -1.57 6.04
N LEU A 48 24.46 -1.30 5.40
CA LEU A 48 24.33 -1.25 3.94
C LEU A 48 25.22 -0.18 3.31
N GLN A 49 25.31 1.02 3.91
CA GLN A 49 26.17 2.10 3.42
C GLN A 49 27.67 1.74 3.45
N SER A 50 28.08 0.85 4.37
CA SER A 50 29.45 0.36 4.45
C SER A 50 29.80 -0.74 3.44
N LEU A 51 28.81 -1.27 2.70
CA LEU A 51 29.03 -2.29 1.69
C LEU A 51 29.51 -1.68 0.37
N HIS A 52 30.59 -2.25 -0.17
CA HIS A 52 31.16 -1.84 -1.45
C HIS A 52 30.77 -2.77 -2.62
N ASP A 53 30.20 -3.94 -2.33
CA ASP A 53 29.85 -4.95 -3.33
C ASP A 53 28.41 -4.79 -3.84
N ASN A 54 28.17 -5.18 -5.11
CA ASN A 54 26.87 -5.20 -5.78
C ASN A 54 26.03 -3.94 -5.54
N ALA A 55 26.51 -2.81 -6.08
CA ALA A 55 25.92 -1.48 -5.88
C ALA A 55 24.41 -1.44 -6.18
N ASN A 56 23.94 -2.12 -7.24
CA ASN A 56 22.50 -2.09 -7.57
C ASN A 56 21.63 -2.75 -6.50
N LYS A 57 21.99 -3.97 -6.07
CA LYS A 57 21.26 -4.67 -5.00
C LYS A 57 21.28 -3.87 -3.70
N ARG A 58 22.46 -3.37 -3.32
CA ARG A 58 22.64 -2.56 -2.12
C ARG A 58 21.80 -1.28 -2.17
N ASP A 59 21.80 -0.56 -3.28
CA ASP A 59 21.03 0.69 -3.45
C ASP A 59 19.52 0.42 -3.36
N ALA A 60 19.03 -0.66 -3.96
CA ALA A 60 17.63 -1.08 -3.86
C ALA A 60 17.24 -1.43 -2.41
N MET A 61 18.09 -2.17 -1.68
CA MET A 61 17.91 -2.44 -0.25
C MET A 61 17.90 -1.15 0.56
N LEU A 62 18.83 -0.23 0.29
CA LEU A 62 18.95 1.05 1.01
C LEU A 62 17.73 1.94 0.77
N ALA A 63 17.23 2.02 -0.47
CA ALA A 63 16.02 2.76 -0.81
C ALA A 63 14.79 2.21 -0.08
N HIS A 64 14.68 0.88 0.03
CA HIS A 64 13.62 0.23 0.80
C HIS A 64 13.71 0.52 2.30
N VAL A 65 14.92 0.51 2.87
CA VAL A 65 15.14 0.87 4.29
C VAL A 65 14.71 2.32 4.56
N TRP A 66 15.09 3.27 3.71
CA TRP A 66 14.63 4.66 3.83
C TRP A 66 13.11 4.79 3.72
N LEU A 67 12.48 4.03 2.82
CA LEU A 67 11.02 4.01 2.70
C LEU A 67 10.37 3.52 4.00
N GLN A 68 10.86 2.44 4.61
CA GLN A 68 10.34 1.90 5.86
C GLN A 68 10.54 2.88 7.04
N LEU A 69 11.72 3.53 7.12
CA LEU A 69 11.97 4.59 8.10
C LEU A 69 10.96 5.74 7.93
N GLY A 70 10.65 6.11 6.69
CA GLY A 70 9.67 7.14 6.39
C GLY A 70 8.27 6.77 6.83
N ILE A 71 7.81 5.55 6.51
CA ILE A 71 6.49 5.02 6.91
C ILE A 71 6.36 5.02 8.42
N ILE A 72 7.34 4.44 9.13
CA ILE A 72 7.34 4.40 10.59
C ILE A 72 7.27 5.81 11.17
N SER A 73 8.09 6.74 10.64
CA SER A 73 8.11 8.12 11.14
C SER A 73 6.77 8.81 10.96
N VAL A 74 6.07 8.62 9.82
CA VAL A 74 4.72 9.18 9.64
C VAL A 74 3.72 8.53 10.61
N ASP A 75 3.78 7.21 10.75
CA ASP A 75 2.89 6.45 11.65
C ASP A 75 3.08 6.83 13.13
N THR A 76 4.27 7.30 13.51
CA THR A 76 4.61 7.80 14.85
C THR A 76 4.56 9.32 14.96
N ASP A 77 3.87 9.99 14.02
CA ASP A 77 3.62 11.44 13.99
C ASP A 77 4.90 12.32 13.84
N GLU A 78 6.01 11.73 13.41
CA GLU A 78 7.26 12.41 13.04
C GLU A 78 7.26 12.81 11.56
N ILE A 79 6.21 13.53 11.14
CA ILE A 79 5.88 13.80 9.72
C ILE A 79 7.06 14.36 8.91
N LYS A 80 7.85 15.27 9.49
CA LYS A 80 9.00 15.88 8.79
C LYS A 80 10.10 14.86 8.49
N GLN A 81 10.42 14.00 9.46
CA GLN A 81 11.40 12.92 9.27
C GLN A 81 10.90 11.91 8.22
N GLY A 82 9.59 11.65 8.24
CA GLY A 82 8.90 10.83 7.23
C GLY A 82 9.11 11.37 5.82
N GLU A 83 8.76 12.63 5.61
CA GLU A 83 8.93 13.34 4.33
C GLU A 83 10.40 13.34 3.85
N ASP A 84 11.35 13.64 4.74
CA ASP A 84 12.78 13.65 4.40
C ASP A 84 13.28 12.26 3.98
N SER A 85 12.77 11.20 4.63
CA SER A 85 13.09 9.82 4.29
C SER A 85 12.53 9.43 2.91
N PHE A 86 11.29 9.80 2.60
CA PHE A 86 10.70 9.52 1.27
C PHE A 86 11.41 10.28 0.14
N ASN A 87 11.77 11.54 0.36
CA ASN A 87 12.58 12.30 -0.61
C ASN A 87 13.95 11.65 -0.83
N THR A 88 14.59 11.19 0.26
CA THR A 88 15.85 10.43 0.16
C THR A 88 15.68 9.13 -0.63
N THR A 89 14.57 8.41 -0.42
CA THR A 89 14.23 7.23 -1.24
C THR A 89 14.14 7.60 -2.72
N ILE A 90 13.41 8.66 -3.08
CA ILE A 90 13.27 9.11 -4.48
C ILE A 90 14.62 9.49 -5.09
N ASP A 91 15.47 10.19 -4.34
CA ASP A 91 16.80 10.59 -4.81
C ASP A 91 17.70 9.38 -5.07
N LEU A 92 17.62 8.32 -4.23
CA LEU A 92 18.39 7.09 -4.40
C LEU A 92 17.98 6.26 -5.63
N ILE A 93 16.69 6.27 -5.97
CA ILE A 93 16.14 5.48 -7.09
C ILE A 93 16.11 6.24 -8.40
N LYS A 94 16.49 7.53 -8.39
CA LYS A 94 16.47 8.40 -9.56
C LYS A 94 17.17 7.74 -10.74
N SER A 95 16.56 7.78 -11.92
CA SER A 95 16.97 7.10 -13.17
C SER A 95 16.86 5.56 -13.19
N LYS A 96 16.37 4.94 -12.13
CA LYS A 96 16.14 3.50 -12.00
C LYS A 96 14.69 3.15 -11.65
N GLU A 97 13.79 4.13 -11.70
CA GLU A 97 12.41 4.03 -11.21
C GLU A 97 11.61 2.91 -11.89
N LEU A 98 11.92 2.64 -13.17
CA LEU A 98 11.25 1.65 -14.01
C LEU A 98 11.96 0.30 -14.05
N THR A 99 12.92 0.01 -13.15
CA THR A 99 13.50 -1.34 -13.07
C THR A 99 12.79 -2.20 -12.02
N PRO A 100 12.80 -3.53 -12.19
CA PRO A 100 12.10 -4.46 -11.30
C PRO A 100 12.38 -4.27 -9.81
N GLU A 101 13.63 -3.96 -9.45
CA GLU A 101 14.06 -3.83 -8.05
C GLU A 101 13.56 -2.56 -7.36
N TYR A 102 13.19 -1.52 -8.12
CA TYR A 102 12.84 -0.21 -7.56
C TYR A 102 11.38 0.17 -7.75
N ILE A 103 10.66 -0.38 -8.72
CA ILE A 103 9.29 0.07 -9.05
C ILE A 103 8.33 0.04 -7.86
N ILE A 104 8.37 -1.01 -7.03
CA ILE A 104 7.52 -1.11 -5.83
C ILE A 104 7.88 0.00 -4.83
N THR A 105 9.17 0.18 -4.55
CA THR A 105 9.67 1.23 -3.66
C THR A 105 9.34 2.62 -4.19
N CYS A 106 9.42 2.82 -5.51
CA CYS A 106 9.08 4.04 -6.21
C CYS A 106 7.61 4.43 -5.98
N VAL A 107 6.68 3.58 -6.43
CA VAL A 107 5.24 3.84 -6.32
C VAL A 107 4.84 4.05 -4.85
N SER A 108 5.42 3.27 -3.94
CA SER A 108 5.19 3.43 -2.50
C SER A 108 5.67 4.77 -1.95
N ALA A 109 6.88 5.24 -2.32
CA ALA A 109 7.40 6.52 -1.86
C ALA A 109 6.54 7.71 -2.34
N TYR A 110 6.13 7.71 -3.61
CA TYR A 110 5.24 8.73 -4.17
C TYR A 110 3.86 8.71 -3.51
N ASN A 111 3.27 7.52 -3.28
CA ASN A 111 2.00 7.43 -2.54
C ASN A 111 2.11 7.99 -1.12
N ASN A 112 3.18 7.66 -0.40
CA ASN A 112 3.38 8.17 0.96
C ASN A 112 3.60 9.69 1.01
N LEU A 113 4.33 10.26 0.05
CA LEU A 113 4.44 11.72 -0.08
C LEU A 113 3.07 12.34 -0.38
N GLY A 114 2.30 11.75 -1.30
CA GLY A 114 0.94 12.18 -1.59
C GLY A 114 0.06 12.21 -0.34
N LEU A 115 0.15 11.18 0.51
CA LEU A 115 -0.54 11.12 1.81
C LEU A 115 -0.10 12.22 2.78
N VAL A 116 1.21 12.46 2.92
CA VAL A 116 1.74 13.53 3.78
C VAL A 116 1.20 14.89 3.33
N TRP A 117 1.16 15.15 2.03
CA TRP A 117 0.63 16.41 1.50
C TRP A 117 -0.90 16.51 1.60
N SER A 118 -1.64 15.41 1.47
CA SER A 118 -3.09 15.41 1.65
C SER A 118 -3.48 15.67 3.11
N GLN A 119 -2.75 15.11 4.08
CA GLN A 119 -2.92 15.41 5.52
C GLN A 119 -2.71 16.89 5.84
N ARG A 120 -1.83 17.56 5.09
CA ARG A 120 -1.59 19.01 5.17
C ARG A 120 -2.61 19.84 4.39
N THR A 121 -3.62 19.21 3.80
CA THR A 121 -4.64 19.84 2.93
C THR A 121 -4.07 20.48 1.66
N GLU A 122 -2.84 20.14 1.28
CA GLU A 122 -2.17 20.59 0.06
C GLU A 122 -2.53 19.67 -1.11
N TRP A 123 -3.82 19.66 -1.46
CA TRP A 123 -4.41 18.69 -2.40
C TRP A 123 -3.79 18.72 -3.79
N GLN A 124 -3.29 19.87 -4.26
CA GLN A 124 -2.61 19.93 -5.55
C GLN A 124 -1.27 19.20 -5.51
N ARG A 125 -0.46 19.37 -4.46
CA ARG A 125 0.80 18.63 -4.32
C ARG A 125 0.54 17.14 -4.15
N ALA A 126 -0.44 16.78 -3.33
CA ALA A 126 -0.86 15.40 -3.17
C ALA A 126 -1.21 14.76 -4.53
N PHE A 127 -2.04 15.46 -5.32
CA PHE A 127 -2.40 15.05 -6.68
C PHE A 127 -1.18 14.85 -7.58
N ASP A 128 -0.20 15.75 -7.56
CA ASP A 128 1.01 15.63 -8.37
C ASP A 128 1.83 14.38 -7.99
N TYR A 129 2.00 14.11 -6.69
CA TYR A 129 2.70 12.89 -6.23
C TYR A 129 1.95 11.61 -6.60
N PHE A 130 0.63 11.54 -6.40
CA PHE A 130 -0.15 10.38 -6.82
C PHE A 130 -0.17 10.21 -8.35
N GLY A 131 -0.12 11.31 -9.11
CA GLY A 131 0.00 11.30 -10.56
C GLY A 131 1.32 10.68 -11.03
N GLU A 132 2.45 11.02 -10.39
CA GLU A 132 3.73 10.36 -10.70
C GLU A 132 3.70 8.87 -10.32
N ALA A 133 3.10 8.49 -9.19
CA ALA A 133 2.91 7.08 -8.83
C ALA A 133 2.12 6.30 -9.90
N GLU A 134 1.01 6.87 -10.39
CA GLU A 134 0.20 6.29 -11.46
C GLU A 134 1.01 6.16 -12.76
N LYS A 135 1.77 7.19 -13.13
CA LYS A 135 2.60 7.20 -14.33
C LYS A 135 3.66 6.10 -14.29
N TYR A 136 4.44 6.00 -13.21
CA TYR A 136 5.47 4.96 -13.09
C TYR A 136 4.88 3.55 -13.13
N TYR A 137 3.72 3.33 -12.48
CA TYR A 137 3.02 2.06 -12.57
C TYR A 137 2.66 1.72 -14.03
N LYS A 138 1.98 2.63 -14.74
CA LYS A 138 1.53 2.38 -16.12
C LYS A 138 2.70 2.12 -17.07
N GLU A 139 3.74 2.96 -17.01
CA GLU A 139 4.95 2.79 -17.83
C GLU A 139 5.65 1.46 -17.55
N PHE A 140 5.75 1.04 -16.28
CA PHE A 140 6.32 -0.25 -15.93
C PHE A 140 5.46 -1.42 -16.42
N SER A 141 4.13 -1.36 -16.24
CA SER A 141 3.20 -2.42 -16.69
C SER A 141 3.27 -2.64 -18.21
N GLU A 142 3.55 -1.61 -19.00
CA GLU A 142 3.74 -1.72 -20.45
C GLU A 142 5.03 -2.46 -20.83
N SER A 143 6.06 -2.41 -19.99
CA SER A 143 7.35 -3.06 -20.22
C SER A 143 7.32 -4.59 -20.14
N LYS A 144 6.25 -5.17 -19.56
CA LYS A 144 6.05 -6.60 -19.30
C LYS A 144 7.14 -7.24 -18.43
N MET A 145 7.92 -6.45 -17.71
CA MET A 145 8.82 -6.94 -16.67
C MET A 145 8.01 -7.28 -15.41
N GLU A 146 8.47 -8.27 -14.65
CA GLU A 146 7.89 -8.58 -13.34
C GLU A 146 8.59 -7.75 -12.26
N PRO A 147 7.86 -7.14 -11.32
CA PRO A 147 8.47 -6.40 -10.22
C PRO A 147 9.12 -7.37 -9.24
N ILE A 148 10.26 -6.97 -8.66
CA ILE A 148 10.92 -7.72 -7.60
C ILE A 148 10.50 -7.10 -6.27
N ASP A 149 9.94 -7.93 -5.38
CA ASP A 149 9.62 -7.48 -4.02
C ASP A 149 10.93 -7.11 -3.28
N PRO A 150 11.06 -5.86 -2.80
CA PRO A 150 12.27 -5.40 -2.12
C PRO A 150 12.70 -6.25 -0.92
N THR A 151 11.77 -6.89 -0.22
CA THR A 151 12.06 -7.77 0.94
C THR A 151 12.84 -9.03 0.55
N THR A 152 12.68 -9.51 -0.69
CA THR A 152 13.44 -10.66 -1.24
C THR A 152 14.90 -10.31 -1.54
N LEU A 153 15.25 -9.01 -1.55
CA LEU A 153 16.65 -8.59 -1.64
C LEU A 153 17.42 -8.87 -0.34
N PHE A 154 16.71 -8.90 0.78
CA PHE A 154 17.26 -9.22 2.11
C PHE A 154 17.26 -10.72 2.39
N THR A 155 16.20 -11.41 1.96
CA THR A 155 16.03 -12.83 2.24
C THR A 155 16.14 -13.64 0.94
N SER A 156 17.02 -14.64 0.88
CA SER A 156 17.14 -15.56 -0.26
C SER A 156 15.91 -16.46 -0.46
N LYS A 157 14.81 -16.20 0.26
CA LYS A 157 13.56 -16.94 0.20
C LYS A 157 12.60 -16.25 -0.75
N THR A 158 12.24 -16.95 -1.82
CA THR A 158 11.06 -16.63 -2.62
C THR A 158 9.83 -16.92 -1.76
N SER A 159 9.12 -15.89 -1.29
CA SER A 159 7.78 -16.09 -0.72
C SER A 159 6.79 -16.27 -1.87
N GLU A 160 5.95 -17.31 -1.77
CA GLU A 160 4.94 -17.69 -2.79
C GLU A 160 3.86 -16.60 -2.99
N GLU A 161 3.78 -15.58 -2.13
CA GLU A 161 2.75 -14.53 -2.17
C GLU A 161 3.07 -13.33 -3.10
N LYS A 162 4.14 -13.35 -3.89
CA LYS A 162 4.74 -12.11 -4.42
C LYS A 162 4.65 -11.92 -5.94
N VAL A 163 3.49 -11.44 -6.37
CA VAL A 163 3.28 -10.58 -7.57
C VAL A 163 2.24 -9.45 -7.29
N LEU A 164 1.59 -9.46 -6.12
CA LEU A 164 0.47 -8.56 -5.82
C LEU A 164 0.85 -7.18 -5.23
N ALA A 165 2.08 -7.01 -4.73
CA ALA A 165 2.46 -5.80 -4.00
C ALA A 165 2.32 -4.53 -4.85
N LEU A 166 2.81 -4.55 -6.09
CA LEU A 166 2.68 -3.42 -7.02
C LEU A 166 1.22 -3.15 -7.37
N GLU A 167 0.43 -4.20 -7.60
CA GLU A 167 -0.99 -4.08 -7.92
C GLU A 167 -1.80 -3.46 -6.76
N LYS A 168 -1.49 -3.83 -5.52
CA LYS A 168 -2.08 -3.23 -4.30
C LYS A 168 -1.70 -1.76 -4.16
N LEU A 169 -0.42 -1.42 -4.36
CA LEU A 169 0.04 -0.03 -4.31
C LEU A 169 -0.64 0.85 -5.35
N TYR A 170 -0.80 0.38 -6.58
CA TYR A 170 -1.50 1.16 -7.61
C TYR A 170 -3.01 1.29 -7.32
N THR A 171 -3.62 0.25 -6.75
CA THR A 171 -5.02 0.33 -6.29
C THR A 171 -5.19 1.40 -5.22
N LEU A 172 -4.24 1.55 -4.30
CA LEU A 172 -4.18 2.64 -3.33
C LEU A 172 -3.95 4.00 -4.01
N THR A 173 -3.06 4.09 -5.00
CA THR A 173 -2.85 5.32 -5.79
C THR A 173 -4.16 5.83 -6.38
N LEU A 174 -4.95 4.95 -7.01
CA LEU A 174 -6.25 5.30 -7.59
C LEU A 174 -7.26 5.75 -6.54
N TYR A 175 -7.27 5.10 -5.37
CA TYR A 175 -8.11 5.51 -4.25
C TYR A 175 -7.76 6.92 -3.76
N TYR A 176 -6.48 7.26 -3.66
CA TYR A 176 -6.07 8.61 -3.25
C TYR A 176 -6.28 9.66 -4.35
N LEU A 177 -6.10 9.30 -5.63
CA LEU A 177 -6.47 10.17 -6.75
C LEU A 177 -7.96 10.49 -6.76
N ALA A 178 -8.82 9.52 -6.42
CA ALA A 178 -10.25 9.74 -6.28
C ALA A 178 -10.54 10.85 -5.25
N GLN A 179 -9.92 10.75 -4.06
CA GLN A 179 -10.06 11.79 -3.02
C GLN A 179 -9.58 13.16 -3.50
N CYS A 180 -8.43 13.21 -4.20
CA CYS A 180 -7.94 14.47 -4.77
C CYS A 180 -8.92 15.07 -5.78
N TYR A 181 -9.56 14.26 -6.63
CA TYR A 181 -10.58 14.73 -7.57
C TYR A 181 -11.82 15.29 -6.88
N ILE A 182 -12.26 14.71 -5.75
CA ILE A 182 -13.33 15.28 -4.92
C ILE A 182 -12.96 16.69 -4.47
N HIS A 183 -11.76 16.86 -3.90
CA HIS A 183 -11.28 18.18 -3.43
C HIS A 183 -11.09 19.20 -4.56
N LYS A 184 -10.90 18.74 -5.80
CA LYS A 184 -10.84 19.59 -7.00
C LYS A 184 -12.20 19.86 -7.64
N GLY A 185 -13.29 19.30 -7.10
CA GLY A 185 -14.65 19.46 -7.61
C GLY A 185 -14.96 18.62 -8.86
N ASP A 186 -14.11 17.64 -9.20
CA ASP A 186 -14.30 16.76 -10.37
C ASP A 186 -14.91 15.42 -9.94
N ALA A 187 -16.21 15.45 -9.62
CA ALA A 187 -16.95 14.29 -9.11
C ALA A 187 -16.97 13.10 -10.09
N ILE A 188 -16.99 13.38 -11.40
CA ILE A 188 -16.97 12.33 -12.43
C ILE A 188 -15.62 11.60 -12.43
N LYS A 189 -14.49 12.32 -12.45
CA LYS A 189 -13.19 11.64 -12.40
C LYS A 189 -12.98 10.90 -11.09
N SER A 190 -13.44 11.46 -9.97
CA SER A 190 -13.44 10.73 -8.71
C SER A 190 -14.23 9.42 -8.82
N ALA A 191 -15.44 9.45 -9.39
CA ALA A 191 -16.25 8.25 -9.55
C ALA A 191 -15.58 7.19 -10.44
N VAL A 192 -14.94 7.61 -11.53
CA VAL A 192 -14.17 6.72 -12.41
C VAL A 192 -12.98 6.10 -11.67
N CYS A 193 -12.24 6.87 -10.87
CA CYS A 193 -11.17 6.34 -10.02
C CYS A 193 -11.71 5.32 -9.01
N CYS A 194 -12.78 5.65 -8.27
CA CYS A 194 -13.43 4.73 -7.33
C CYS A 194 -13.88 3.43 -8.00
N HIS A 195 -14.52 3.53 -9.17
CA HIS A 195 -14.93 2.36 -9.95
C HIS A 195 -13.73 1.48 -10.31
N THR A 196 -12.64 2.10 -10.76
CA THR A 196 -11.43 1.39 -11.17
C THR A 196 -10.74 0.74 -9.97
N THR A 197 -10.68 1.41 -8.81
CA THR A 197 -10.20 0.83 -7.55
C THR A 197 -11.00 -0.41 -7.17
N LEU A 198 -12.33 -0.32 -7.15
CA LEU A 198 -13.21 -1.44 -6.79
C LEU A 198 -13.07 -2.61 -7.75
N LYS A 199 -13.00 -2.33 -9.06
CA LYS A 199 -12.76 -3.36 -10.09
C LYS A 199 -11.43 -4.08 -9.85
N ARG A 200 -10.36 -3.34 -9.58
CA ARG A 200 -9.04 -3.93 -9.32
C ARG A 200 -9.02 -4.79 -8.07
N GLN A 201 -9.67 -4.36 -6.99
CA GLN A 201 -9.83 -5.17 -5.78
C GLN A 201 -10.47 -6.54 -6.07
N LEU A 202 -11.44 -6.61 -6.98
CA LEU A 202 -12.02 -7.88 -7.43
C LEU A 202 -11.01 -8.73 -8.22
N GLU A 203 -10.28 -8.11 -9.16
CA GLU A 203 -9.31 -8.80 -10.02
C GLU A 203 -8.18 -9.45 -9.22
N ILE A 204 -7.76 -8.82 -8.12
CA ILE A 204 -6.72 -9.34 -7.24
C ILE A 204 -7.24 -10.07 -5.99
N ASN A 205 -8.55 -10.24 -5.88
CA ASN A 205 -9.24 -10.86 -4.74
C ASN A 205 -8.85 -10.26 -3.36
N ASP A 206 -8.73 -8.94 -3.29
CA ASP A 206 -8.33 -8.17 -2.10
C ASP A 206 -9.48 -7.25 -1.63
N TYR A 207 -10.55 -7.85 -1.13
CA TYR A 207 -11.72 -7.12 -0.65
C TYR A 207 -12.53 -7.90 0.40
N ASN A 208 -13.25 -7.14 1.24
CA ASN A 208 -14.34 -7.69 2.07
C ASN A 208 -15.66 -7.57 1.30
N ASN A 209 -16.37 -8.67 1.10
CA ASN A 209 -17.62 -8.70 0.32
C ASN A 209 -18.64 -7.65 0.77
N SER A 210 -18.85 -7.48 2.08
CA SER A 210 -19.85 -6.56 2.63
C SER A 210 -19.47 -5.10 2.37
N GLU A 211 -18.24 -4.72 2.75
CA GLU A 211 -17.75 -3.35 2.57
C GLU A 211 -17.64 -2.99 1.08
N TRP A 212 -17.17 -3.93 0.26
CA TRP A 212 -17.04 -3.73 -1.18
C TRP A 212 -18.41 -3.49 -1.83
N SER A 213 -19.41 -4.32 -1.51
CA SER A 213 -20.78 -4.15 -2.03
C SER A 213 -21.39 -2.82 -1.61
N LEU A 214 -21.16 -2.38 -0.36
CA LEU A 214 -21.63 -1.08 0.12
C LEU A 214 -20.93 0.08 -0.62
N ASN A 215 -19.62 0.02 -0.80
CA ASN A 215 -18.85 1.03 -1.51
C ASN A 215 -19.30 1.14 -2.98
N MET A 216 -19.53 0.01 -3.65
CA MET A 216 -20.02 -0.03 -5.02
C MET A 216 -21.46 0.50 -5.14
N ALA A 217 -22.33 0.17 -4.18
CA ALA A 217 -23.68 0.73 -4.13
C ALA A 217 -23.65 2.26 -3.91
N THR A 218 -22.78 2.76 -3.04
CA THR A 218 -22.62 4.19 -2.77
C THR A 218 -22.11 4.94 -4.00
N LEU A 219 -21.19 4.33 -4.77
CA LEU A 219 -20.70 4.89 -6.02
C LEU A 219 -21.83 5.11 -7.05
N SER A 220 -22.84 4.24 -7.05
CA SER A 220 -24.00 4.40 -7.94
C SER A 220 -24.75 5.70 -7.67
N GLN A 221 -24.86 6.13 -6.41
CA GLN A 221 -25.54 7.37 -6.04
C GLN A 221 -24.80 8.58 -6.62
N VAL A 222 -23.48 8.63 -6.48
CA VAL A 222 -22.64 9.68 -7.08
C VAL A 222 -22.81 9.72 -8.59
N CYS A 223 -22.88 8.55 -9.25
CA CYS A 223 -23.10 8.46 -10.68
C CYS A 223 -24.48 8.99 -11.08
N LEU A 224 -25.54 8.69 -10.31
CA LEU A 224 -26.89 9.21 -10.55
C LEU A 224 -26.96 10.73 -10.43
N GLU A 225 -26.38 11.29 -9.38
CA GLU A 225 -26.34 12.75 -9.14
C GLU A 225 -25.62 13.50 -10.27
N ASN A 226 -24.71 12.83 -10.98
CA ASN A 226 -23.97 13.38 -12.11
C ASN A 226 -24.47 12.90 -13.48
N ASN A 227 -25.69 12.36 -13.58
CA ASN A 227 -26.33 11.88 -14.82
C ASN A 227 -25.58 10.74 -15.55
N ALA A 228 -24.65 10.04 -14.89
CA ALA A 228 -23.95 8.87 -15.40
C ALA A 228 -24.79 7.59 -15.19
N PHE A 229 -26.02 7.57 -15.71
CA PHE A 229 -27.03 6.54 -15.40
C PHE A 229 -26.60 5.12 -15.77
N HIS A 230 -25.84 4.96 -16.87
CA HIS A 230 -25.30 3.65 -17.26
C HIS A 230 -24.36 3.09 -16.18
N LEU A 231 -23.41 3.92 -15.72
CA LEU A 231 -22.45 3.54 -14.70
C LEU A 231 -23.13 3.29 -13.35
N ALA A 232 -24.13 4.10 -13.00
CA ALA A 232 -24.93 3.86 -11.80
C ALA A 232 -25.63 2.49 -11.81
N ARG A 233 -26.26 2.13 -12.93
CA ARG A 233 -26.92 0.83 -13.10
C ARG A 233 -25.93 -0.33 -12.99
N GLU A 234 -24.77 -0.20 -13.63
CA GLU A 234 -23.70 -1.19 -13.56
C GLU A 234 -23.22 -1.40 -12.13
N CYS A 235 -22.95 -0.31 -11.40
CA CYS A 235 -22.55 -0.35 -10.00
C CYS A 235 -23.56 -1.11 -9.12
N LEU A 236 -24.84 -0.78 -9.23
CA LEU A 236 -25.90 -1.47 -8.47
C LEU A 236 -25.97 -2.96 -8.83
N THR A 237 -25.88 -3.29 -10.11
CA THR A 237 -25.95 -4.68 -10.57
C THR A 237 -24.81 -5.52 -9.99
N ILE A 238 -23.58 -5.01 -10.04
CA ILE A 238 -22.40 -5.71 -9.52
C ILE A 238 -22.47 -5.79 -7.99
N ALA A 239 -22.81 -4.69 -7.32
CA ALA A 239 -22.94 -4.65 -5.85
C ALA A 239 -23.96 -5.69 -5.34
N SER A 240 -25.14 -5.76 -5.97
CA SER A 240 -26.18 -6.74 -5.63
C SER A 240 -25.74 -8.17 -5.91
N LYS A 241 -25.02 -8.41 -7.02
CA LYS A 241 -24.54 -9.75 -7.37
C LYS A 241 -23.55 -10.29 -6.33
N ILE A 242 -22.54 -9.49 -5.97
CA ILE A 242 -21.53 -9.89 -4.98
C ILE A 242 -22.16 -10.09 -3.60
N TYR A 243 -23.08 -9.21 -3.19
CA TYR A 243 -23.76 -9.36 -1.91
C TYR A 243 -24.61 -10.64 -1.86
N ALA A 244 -25.37 -10.93 -2.93
CA ALA A 244 -26.19 -12.13 -3.01
C ALA A 244 -25.35 -13.42 -2.98
N ASP A 245 -24.15 -13.42 -3.58
CA ASP A 245 -23.24 -14.56 -3.54
C ASP A 245 -22.60 -14.73 -2.14
N TYR A 246 -22.45 -13.65 -1.37
CA TYR A 246 -21.91 -13.66 -0.01
C TYR A 246 -22.95 -13.95 1.09
N GLU A 247 -24.22 -13.60 0.86
CA GLU A 247 -25.31 -13.72 1.84
C GLU A 247 -25.45 -15.12 2.48
N PRO A 248 -25.34 -16.24 1.75
CA PRO A 248 -25.41 -17.58 2.35
C PRO A 248 -24.29 -17.82 3.38
N ILE A 249 -23.07 -17.38 3.07
CA ILE A 249 -21.90 -17.52 3.95
C ILE A 249 -22.11 -16.72 5.24
N LEU A 250 -22.66 -15.51 5.11
CA LEU A 250 -22.98 -14.65 6.26
C LEU A 250 -23.99 -15.32 7.21
N ASN A 251 -25.02 -15.96 6.65
CA ASN A 251 -26.06 -16.62 7.42
C ASN A 251 -25.55 -17.86 8.16
N GLU A 252 -24.64 -18.63 7.55
CA GLU A 252 -23.98 -19.77 8.21
C GLU A 252 -23.12 -19.32 9.40
N VAL A 253 -22.33 -18.25 9.27
CA VAL A 253 -21.52 -17.70 10.37
C VAL A 253 -22.39 -17.24 11.53
N LYS A 254 -23.50 -16.54 11.25
CA LYS A 254 -24.44 -16.09 12.31
C LYS A 254 -25.05 -17.26 13.08
N SER A 255 -25.47 -18.31 12.37
CA SER A 255 -26.05 -19.50 13.01
C SER A 255 -25.05 -20.28 13.89
N THR A 256 -23.76 -20.22 13.56
CA THR A 256 -22.68 -20.90 14.32
C THR A 256 -22.19 -20.09 15.53
N ASP A 257 -22.28 -18.77 15.49
CA ASP A 257 -22.02 -17.93 16.66
C ASP A 257 -23.16 -17.97 17.68
N GLU A 258 -24.42 -18.01 17.22
CA GLU A 258 -25.60 -18.17 18.11
C GLU A 258 -25.56 -19.51 18.89
N THR A 259 -25.07 -20.59 18.28
CA THR A 259 -24.94 -21.90 18.96
C THR A 259 -23.80 -21.96 19.98
N LYS A 260 -22.83 -21.04 19.95
CA LYS A 260 -21.78 -20.96 20.98
C LYS A 260 -22.25 -20.23 22.23
N TYR A 261 -23.14 -19.25 22.10
CA TYR A 261 -23.74 -18.55 23.25
C TYR A 261 -24.79 -19.38 23.98
N GLU A 262 -25.32 -20.44 23.37
CA GLU A 262 -26.26 -21.37 24.01
C GLU A 262 -25.59 -22.55 24.74
N GLN A 263 -24.24 -22.63 24.73
CA GLN A 263 -23.47 -23.72 25.36
C GLN A 263 -22.57 -23.27 26.53
N GLU A 264 -22.64 -22.00 26.96
CA GLU A 264 -22.07 -21.48 28.22
C GLU A 264 -23.17 -21.14 29.23
#